data_AF-A0A011PY63-F1
#
_entry.id   AF-A0A011PY63-F1
#
_cell.length_a   1.000
_cell.length_b   1.000
_cell.length_c   1.000
_cell.angle_alpha   90.00
_cell.angle_beta   90.00
_cell.angle_gamma   90.00
#
_symmetry.space_group_name_H-M   'P 1'
#
loop_
_entity.id
_entity.type
_entity.pdbx_description
1 polymer ?
#
loop_
_entity_poly.entity_id
_entity_poly.type
_entity_poly.pdbx_seq_one_letter_code
_entity_poly.pdbx_strand_id
1 'polypeptide(L)'
;MSDRLNELNQRLDDPRGDITEQLATSLSEKGQAMPAGLKLVDISSKMAEERLLQVHRRHPVYLAAMRLVVNALCYVTAYPDDIATVWPTSTPEALKATASTGQGKELRRARSQLAALGYVPVLLCGQQVAMQRQRIGASASPGAEHPVTHWRRGHWRNQAHGPGRSLRKLIWVMPMLVGHNQSNEPESGHLYRVSPEES
;
A
#
# COMPACT_ATOMS: atom_id res chain seq x y z
N MET A 1 -3.70 19.94 -5.53
CA MET A 1 -4.31 19.18 -6.66
C MET A 1 -5.73 19.66 -6.97
N SER A 2 -6.54 19.99 -5.95
CA SER A 2 -7.90 20.53 -6.14
C SER A 2 -7.95 21.74 -7.07
N ASP A 3 -7.08 22.74 -6.84
CA ASP A 3 -7.11 24.00 -7.61
C ASP A 3 -6.78 23.80 -9.08
N ARG A 4 -5.83 22.89 -9.37
CA ARG A 4 -5.42 22.55 -10.73
C ARG A 4 -6.48 21.73 -11.47
N LEU A 5 -7.25 20.89 -10.78
CA LEU A 5 -8.39 20.19 -11.36
C LEU A 5 -9.53 21.15 -11.66
N ASN A 6 -9.82 22.09 -10.74
CA ASN A 6 -10.81 23.13 -10.94
C ASN A 6 -10.46 24.03 -12.13
N GLU A 7 -9.19 24.41 -12.27
CA GLU A 7 -8.71 25.17 -13.42
C GLU A 7 -8.89 24.42 -14.75
N LEU A 8 -8.62 23.12 -14.78
CA LEU A 8 -8.83 22.30 -15.99
C LEU A 8 -10.31 22.17 -16.34
N ASN A 9 -11.18 21.98 -15.33
CA ASN A 9 -12.63 21.95 -15.54
C ASN A 9 -13.14 23.30 -16.07
N GLN A 10 -12.69 24.41 -15.50
CA GLN A 10 -13.08 25.74 -15.94
C GLN A 10 -12.68 26.03 -17.39
N ARG A 11 -11.51 25.54 -17.83
CA ARG A 11 -11.07 25.63 -19.25
C ARG A 11 -11.82 24.71 -20.19
N LEU A 12 -12.45 23.64 -19.67
CA LEU A 12 -13.33 22.78 -20.44
C LEU A 12 -14.66 23.50 -20.74
N ASP A 13 -15.15 24.28 -19.78
CA ASP A 13 -16.44 24.98 -19.85
C ASP A 13 -16.40 26.26 -20.71
N ASP A 14 -15.21 26.81 -21.00
CA ASP A 14 -15.00 28.02 -21.82
C ASP A 14 -14.12 27.73 -23.07
N PRO A 15 -14.62 27.00 -24.09
CA PRO A 15 -13.90 26.77 -25.33
C PRO A 15 -13.89 28.03 -26.22
N ARG A 16 -12.71 28.65 -26.37
CA ARG A 16 -12.56 29.94 -27.08
C ARG A 16 -12.42 29.83 -28.61
N GLY A 17 -12.11 28.66 -29.15
CA GLY A 17 -12.10 28.43 -30.59
C GLY A 17 -11.05 29.26 -31.35
N ASP A 18 -11.45 30.00 -32.38
CA ASP A 18 -10.56 30.88 -33.14
C ASP A 18 -10.35 32.20 -32.39
N ILE A 19 -9.10 32.49 -32.01
CA ILE A 19 -8.73 33.68 -31.24
C ILE A 19 -7.90 34.67 -32.06
N THR A 20 -7.86 34.49 -33.38
CA THR A 20 -7.01 35.28 -34.28
C THR A 20 -7.29 36.77 -34.15
N GLU A 21 -8.56 37.17 -34.11
CA GLU A 21 -8.96 38.58 -33.97
C GLU A 21 -8.63 39.14 -32.58
N GLN A 22 -8.90 38.39 -31.52
CA GLN A 22 -8.60 38.81 -30.14
C GLN A 22 -7.10 39.05 -29.93
N LEU A 23 -6.27 38.17 -30.49
CA LEU A 23 -4.82 38.32 -30.43
C LEU A 23 -4.35 39.50 -31.28
N ALA A 24 -4.90 39.68 -32.48
CA ALA A 24 -4.60 40.81 -33.35
C ALA A 24 -4.91 42.15 -32.68
N THR A 25 -6.06 42.26 -31.99
CA THR A 25 -6.40 43.43 -31.18
C THR A 25 -5.39 43.67 -30.07
N SER A 26 -5.03 42.62 -29.29
CA SER A 26 -4.07 42.74 -28.19
C SER A 26 -2.64 43.10 -28.63
N LEU A 27 -2.24 42.66 -29.83
CA LEU A 27 -0.93 42.99 -30.42
C LEU A 27 -0.92 44.43 -30.95
N SER A 28 -2.02 44.86 -31.57
CA SER A 28 -2.20 46.24 -32.02
C SER A 28 -2.12 47.23 -30.86
N GLU A 29 -2.73 46.91 -29.71
CA GLU A 29 -2.63 47.72 -28.48
C GLU A 29 -1.19 47.82 -27.95
N LYS A 30 -0.34 46.83 -28.25
CA LYS A 30 1.09 46.80 -27.91
C LYS A 30 1.99 47.37 -29.01
N GLY A 31 1.42 47.93 -30.07
CA GLY A 31 2.16 48.49 -31.21
C GLY A 31 2.81 47.44 -32.12
N GLN A 32 2.34 46.19 -32.07
CA GLN A 32 2.82 45.09 -32.90
C GLN A 32 1.74 44.64 -33.90
N ALA A 33 2.15 44.26 -35.12
CA ALA A 33 1.23 43.77 -36.14
C ALA A 33 1.24 42.24 -36.19
N MET A 34 0.06 41.63 -36.40
CA MET A 34 -0.04 40.20 -36.68
C MET A 34 0.54 39.89 -38.07
N PRO A 35 1.35 38.83 -38.22
CA PRO A 35 1.81 38.36 -39.52
C PRO A 35 0.64 37.95 -40.42
N ALA A 36 0.69 38.29 -41.70
CA ALA A 36 -0.35 37.95 -42.65
C ALA A 36 -0.48 36.43 -42.86
N GLY A 37 -1.71 35.93 -42.91
CA GLY A 37 -2.03 34.52 -43.21
C GLY A 37 -1.96 33.55 -42.03
N LEU A 38 -1.75 34.05 -40.80
CA LEU A 38 -1.63 33.22 -39.60
C LEU A 38 -2.99 33.06 -38.90
N LYS A 39 -3.45 31.81 -38.74
CA LYS A 39 -4.67 31.46 -38.01
C LYS A 39 -4.32 30.85 -36.66
N LEU A 40 -4.84 31.41 -35.58
CA LEU A 40 -4.60 30.93 -34.21
C LEU A 40 -5.88 30.35 -33.61
N VAL A 41 -5.81 29.07 -33.24
CA VAL A 41 -6.93 28.36 -32.61
C VAL A 41 -6.53 28.03 -31.18
N ASP A 42 -7.35 28.43 -30.23
CA ASP A 42 -7.25 28.04 -28.84
C ASP A 42 -7.62 26.55 -28.69
N ILE A 43 -6.62 25.74 -28.36
CA ILE A 43 -6.76 24.30 -28.09
C ILE A 43 -6.78 24.00 -26.58
N SER A 44 -6.89 25.00 -25.72
CA SER A 44 -6.80 24.85 -24.27
C SER A 44 -7.90 23.97 -23.69
N SER A 45 -9.12 24.00 -24.23
CA SER A 45 -10.22 23.11 -23.85
C SER A 45 -9.90 21.65 -24.19
N LYS A 46 -9.46 21.38 -25.43
CA LYS A 46 -9.01 20.05 -25.88
C LYS A 46 -7.83 19.54 -25.06
N MET A 47 -6.86 20.41 -24.76
CA MET A 47 -5.73 20.07 -23.89
C MET A 47 -6.14 19.84 -22.44
N ALA A 48 -7.16 20.54 -21.94
CA ALA A 48 -7.71 20.32 -20.61
C ALA A 48 -8.41 18.96 -20.53
N GLU A 49 -9.18 18.59 -21.55
CA GLU A 49 -9.83 17.28 -21.67
C GLU A 49 -8.81 16.14 -21.64
N GLU A 50 -7.78 16.20 -22.49
CA GLU A 50 -6.73 15.19 -22.52
C GLU A 50 -5.99 15.07 -21.17
N ARG A 51 -5.70 16.21 -20.53
CA ARG A 51 -5.04 16.23 -19.21
C ARG A 51 -5.93 15.63 -18.12
N LEU A 52 -7.22 15.94 -18.11
CA LEU A 52 -8.17 15.33 -17.17
C LEU A 52 -8.24 13.83 -17.39
N LEU A 53 -8.32 13.37 -18.63
CA LEU A 53 -8.36 11.95 -18.96
C LEU A 53 -7.07 11.23 -18.51
N GLN A 54 -5.91 11.85 -18.67
CA GLN A 54 -4.64 11.33 -18.14
C GLN A 54 -4.65 11.25 -16.60
N VAL A 55 -5.14 12.28 -15.92
CA VAL A 55 -5.24 12.29 -14.45
C VAL A 55 -6.17 11.18 -13.97
N HIS A 56 -7.35 11.05 -14.55
CA HIS A 56 -8.32 10.00 -14.20
C HIS A 56 -7.76 8.59 -14.45
N ARG A 57 -7.02 8.38 -15.55
CA ARG A 57 -6.36 7.10 -15.82
C ARG A 57 -5.26 6.76 -14.81
N ARG A 58 -4.47 7.75 -14.38
CA ARG A 58 -3.35 7.55 -13.45
C ARG A 58 -3.78 7.47 -11.99
N HIS A 59 -4.85 8.17 -11.61
CA HIS A 59 -5.36 8.22 -10.24
C HIS A 59 -5.54 6.85 -9.57
N PRO A 60 -6.22 5.85 -10.17
CA PRO A 60 -6.40 4.54 -9.53
C PRO A 60 -5.07 3.83 -9.28
N VAL A 61 -4.09 3.99 -10.17
CA VAL A 61 -2.75 3.41 -10.02
C VAL A 61 -2.01 4.08 -8.85
N TYR A 62 -2.05 5.42 -8.76
CA TYR A 62 -1.45 6.15 -7.64
C TYR A 62 -2.10 5.80 -6.32
N LEU A 63 -3.43 5.68 -6.29
CA LEU A 63 -4.17 5.31 -5.10
C LEU A 63 -3.86 3.86 -4.67
N ALA A 64 -3.73 2.93 -5.62
CA ALA A 64 -3.29 1.56 -5.34
C ALA A 64 -1.84 1.52 -4.81
N ALA A 65 -0.93 2.28 -5.43
CA ALA A 65 0.46 2.38 -4.98
C ALA A 65 0.57 2.99 -3.58
N MET A 66 -0.15 4.08 -3.29
CA MET A 66 -0.19 4.68 -1.96
C MET A 66 -0.74 3.72 -0.91
N ARG A 67 -1.83 3.00 -1.22
CA ARG A 67 -2.37 1.96 -0.34
C ARG A 67 -1.33 0.89 -0.03
N LEU A 68 -0.59 0.43 -1.04
CA LEU A 68 0.48 -0.54 -0.86
C LEU A 68 1.59 0.01 0.04
N VAL A 69 2.07 1.22 -0.24
CA VAL A 69 3.14 1.87 0.54
C VAL A 69 2.73 2.05 2.00
N VAL A 70 1.55 2.61 2.26
CA VAL A 70 1.05 2.82 3.63
C VAL A 70 0.89 1.50 4.35
N ASN A 71 0.28 0.49 3.72
CA ASN A 71 0.12 -0.83 4.34
C ASN A 71 1.46 -1.49 4.64
N ALA A 72 2.45 -1.37 3.74
CA ALA A 72 3.80 -1.90 3.95
C ALA A 72 4.52 -1.20 5.11
N LEU A 73 4.45 0.13 5.18
CA LEU A 73 5.01 0.91 6.28
C LEU A 73 4.40 0.50 7.62
N CYS A 74 3.08 0.40 7.69
CA CYS A 74 2.42 -0.05 8.92
C CYS A 74 2.81 -1.50 9.27
N TYR A 75 2.99 -2.39 8.28
CA TYR A 75 3.39 -3.77 8.53
C TYR A 75 4.78 -3.85 9.17
N VAL A 76 5.76 -3.17 8.56
CA VAL A 76 7.15 -3.14 9.01
C VAL A 76 7.27 -2.57 10.42
N THR A 77 6.44 -1.59 10.78
CA THR A 77 6.48 -0.99 12.12
C THR A 77 5.74 -1.81 13.18
N ALA A 78 4.66 -2.51 12.84
CA ALA A 78 3.89 -3.29 13.80
C ALA A 78 4.47 -4.69 14.07
N TYR A 79 5.17 -5.28 13.09
CA TYR A 79 5.74 -6.63 13.19
C TYR A 79 7.24 -6.65 12.90
N PRO A 80 8.07 -5.96 13.71
CA PRO A 80 9.52 -6.00 13.55
C PRO A 80 10.09 -7.42 13.68
N ASP A 81 9.43 -8.28 14.46
CA ASP A 81 9.85 -9.67 14.69
C ASP A 81 9.61 -10.61 13.49
N ASP A 82 8.76 -10.22 12.53
CA ASP A 82 8.56 -10.94 11.26
C ASP A 82 9.43 -10.36 10.13
N ILE A 83 10.51 -9.67 10.48
CA ILE A 83 11.51 -9.18 9.53
C ILE A 83 12.80 -9.99 9.69
N ALA A 84 13.12 -10.79 8.69
CA ALA A 84 14.33 -11.59 8.65
C ALA A 84 15.36 -10.96 7.71
N THR A 85 16.61 -10.84 8.18
CA THR A 85 17.74 -10.51 7.30
C THR A 85 18.21 -11.78 6.61
N VAL A 86 18.10 -11.82 5.28
CA VAL A 86 18.43 -13.00 4.47
C VAL A 86 19.52 -12.66 3.48
N TRP A 87 20.49 -13.55 3.37
CA TRP A 87 21.55 -13.47 2.37
C TRP A 87 21.17 -14.30 1.13
N PRO A 88 21.58 -13.87 -0.07
CA PRO A 88 21.42 -14.68 -1.28
C PRO A 88 22.05 -16.07 -1.15
N THR A 89 21.48 -17.08 -1.81
CA THR A 89 21.91 -18.48 -1.69
C THR A 89 23.37 -18.72 -2.09
N SER A 90 23.93 -17.90 -3.00
CA SER A 90 25.32 -17.97 -3.45
C SER A 90 26.32 -17.25 -2.54
N THR A 91 25.88 -16.69 -1.41
CA THR A 91 26.76 -15.92 -0.52
C THR A 91 27.79 -16.85 0.15
N PRO A 92 29.10 -16.54 0.13
CA PRO A 92 30.13 -17.34 0.78
C PRO A 92 29.86 -17.54 2.28
N GLU A 93 29.69 -18.79 2.72
CA GLU A 93 29.20 -19.12 4.08
C GLU A 93 30.14 -18.61 5.20
N ALA A 94 31.46 -18.65 4.99
CA ALA A 94 32.45 -18.16 5.95
C ALA A 94 32.33 -16.65 6.23
N LEU A 95 32.13 -15.86 5.17
CA LEU A 95 31.93 -14.42 5.28
C LEU A 95 30.52 -14.10 5.79
N LYS A 96 29.50 -14.86 5.37
CA LYS A 96 28.11 -14.73 5.83
C LYS A 96 27.97 -14.96 7.32
N ALA A 97 28.63 -15.98 7.87
CA ALA A 97 28.64 -16.25 9.31
C ALA A 97 29.18 -15.03 10.07
N THR A 98 30.39 -14.58 9.69
CA THR A 98 31.04 -13.40 10.28
C THR A 98 30.21 -12.11 10.11
N ALA A 99 29.54 -11.94 8.97
CA ALA A 99 28.72 -10.77 8.66
C ALA A 99 27.36 -10.75 9.40
N SER A 100 26.92 -11.91 9.91
CA SER A 100 25.65 -12.09 10.62
C SER A 100 25.82 -12.09 12.13
N THR A 101 26.85 -12.75 12.66
CA THR A 101 27.05 -12.93 14.12
C THR A 101 28.26 -12.19 14.69
N GLY A 102 29.18 -11.73 13.82
CA GLY A 102 30.41 -11.06 14.25
C GLY A 102 30.16 -9.71 14.91
N GLN A 103 31.20 -9.16 15.54
CA GLN A 103 31.15 -7.87 16.24
C GLN A 103 32.27 -6.93 15.77
N GLY A 104 32.04 -5.62 15.91
CA GLY A 104 33.08 -4.61 15.71
C GLY A 104 33.67 -4.53 14.30
N LYS A 105 35.00 -4.50 14.20
CA LYS A 105 35.75 -4.25 12.95
C LYS A 105 35.68 -5.42 11.98
N GLU A 106 35.65 -6.65 12.49
CA GLU A 106 35.57 -7.87 11.68
C GLU A 106 34.23 -7.99 10.97
N LEU A 107 33.13 -7.68 11.67
CA LEU A 107 31.79 -7.58 11.08
C LEU A 107 31.78 -6.60 9.90
N ARG A 108 32.32 -5.39 10.08
CA ARG A 108 32.37 -4.37 9.01
C ARG A 108 33.23 -4.82 7.84
N ARG A 109 34.37 -5.46 8.10
CA ARG A 109 35.26 -5.98 7.06
C ARG A 109 34.59 -7.09 6.25
N ALA A 110 33.94 -8.04 6.92
CA ALA A 110 33.20 -9.11 6.25
C ALA A 110 32.05 -8.56 5.39
N ARG A 111 31.27 -7.60 5.91
CA ARG A 111 30.22 -6.93 5.13
C ARG A 111 30.77 -6.15 3.93
N SER A 112 31.90 -5.45 4.12
CA SER A 112 32.55 -4.72 3.03
C SER A 112 33.08 -5.66 1.94
N GLN A 113 33.67 -6.80 2.33
CA GLN A 113 34.12 -7.82 1.38
C GLN A 113 32.94 -8.46 0.64
N LEU A 114 31.86 -8.79 1.34
CA LEU A 114 30.64 -9.30 0.71
C LEU A 114 30.06 -8.30 -0.29
N ALA A 115 29.98 -7.01 0.08
CA ALA A 115 29.51 -5.96 -0.81
C ALA A 115 30.40 -5.81 -2.05
N ALA A 116 31.73 -5.88 -1.89
CA ALA A 116 32.69 -5.84 -3.01
C ALA A 116 32.52 -7.04 -3.96
N LEU A 117 32.12 -8.21 -3.43
CA LEU A 117 31.78 -9.40 -4.19
C LEU A 117 30.36 -9.37 -4.79
N GLY A 118 29.60 -8.29 -4.57
CA GLY A 118 28.23 -8.12 -5.08
C GLY A 118 27.14 -8.74 -4.21
N TYR A 119 27.47 -9.20 -3.00
CA TYR A 119 26.50 -9.77 -2.06
C TYR A 119 26.01 -8.70 -1.08
N VAL A 120 24.68 -8.52 -1.03
CA VAL A 120 24.01 -7.60 -0.11
C VAL A 120 22.89 -8.36 0.61
N PRO A 121 22.74 -8.21 1.94
CA PRO A 121 21.64 -8.82 2.65
C PRO A 121 20.34 -8.09 2.32
N VAL A 122 19.25 -8.83 2.18
CA VAL A 122 17.90 -8.29 1.98
C VAL A 122 17.04 -8.53 3.22
N LEU A 123 16.15 -7.59 3.51
CA LEU A 123 15.14 -7.75 4.55
C LEU A 123 13.90 -8.39 3.93
N LEU A 124 13.55 -9.59 4.38
CA LEU A 124 12.34 -10.29 3.99
C LEU A 124 11.31 -10.18 5.12
N CYS A 125 10.08 -9.84 4.78
CA CYS A 125 8.96 -9.78 5.72
C CYS A 125 7.75 -10.57 5.20
N GLY A 126 6.82 -10.94 6.08
CA GLY A 126 5.59 -11.65 5.70
C GLY A 126 5.73 -13.17 5.59
N GLN A 127 6.87 -13.73 5.98
CA GLN A 127 7.10 -15.18 5.92
C GLN A 127 6.15 -15.92 6.86
N GLN A 128 5.92 -15.42 8.07
CA GLN A 128 4.97 -16.04 9.00
C GLN A 128 3.53 -16.04 8.44
N VAL A 129 3.11 -14.93 7.82
CA VAL A 129 1.78 -14.84 7.18
C VAL A 129 1.66 -15.82 6.01
N ALA A 130 2.70 -15.97 5.20
CA ALA A 130 2.72 -16.93 4.10
C ALA A 130 2.62 -18.38 4.61
N MET A 131 3.39 -18.73 5.64
CA MET A 131 3.33 -20.05 6.29
C MET A 131 1.95 -20.33 6.89
N GLN A 132 1.36 -19.35 7.57
CA GLN A 132 0.01 -19.47 8.15
C GLN A 132 -1.04 -19.76 7.08
N ARG A 133 -0.96 -19.08 5.92
CA ARG A 133 -1.87 -19.34 4.79
C ARG A 133 -1.71 -20.76 4.23
N GLN A 134 -0.48 -21.25 4.08
CA GLN A 134 -0.22 -22.60 3.60
C GLN A 134 -0.74 -23.67 4.57
N ARG A 135 -0.48 -23.52 5.87
CA ARG A 135 -0.97 -24.44 6.91
C ARG A 135 -2.48 -24.58 6.90
N ILE A 136 -3.17 -23.46 6.77
CA ILE A 136 -4.64 -23.40 6.86
C ILE A 136 -5.32 -23.78 5.53
N GLY A 137 -4.71 -23.45 4.39
CA GLY A 137 -5.21 -23.86 3.07
C GLY A 137 -5.13 -25.37 2.81
N ALA A 138 -4.20 -26.07 3.46
CA ALA A 138 -4.10 -27.54 3.41
C ALA A 138 -5.22 -28.26 4.19
N SER A 139 -5.92 -27.56 5.09
CA SER A 139 -6.93 -28.13 6.00
C SER A 139 -8.39 -27.91 5.54
N ALA A 140 -8.61 -27.25 4.40
CA ALA A 140 -9.95 -27.00 3.88
C ALA A 140 -10.46 -28.22 3.09
N SER A 141 -11.08 -29.18 3.78
CA SER A 141 -11.78 -30.29 3.15
C SER A 141 -13.08 -29.81 2.48
N PRO A 142 -13.33 -30.15 1.20
CA PRO A 142 -14.57 -29.83 0.52
C PRO A 142 -15.65 -30.83 0.94
N GLY A 143 -16.55 -30.47 1.86
CA GLY A 143 -17.64 -31.40 2.22
C GLY A 143 -18.64 -31.04 3.30
N ALA A 144 -18.68 -29.82 3.85
CA ALA A 144 -19.66 -29.49 4.90
C ALA A 144 -20.60 -28.35 4.49
N GLU A 145 -21.90 -28.51 4.77
CA GLU A 145 -23.04 -27.62 4.50
C GLU A 145 -23.02 -26.28 5.27
N HIS A 146 -21.83 -25.79 5.61
CA HIS A 146 -21.57 -24.58 6.39
C HIS A 146 -20.99 -23.46 5.50
N PRO A 147 -21.05 -22.17 5.91
CA PRO A 147 -20.72 -21.05 5.04
C PRO A 147 -19.36 -21.25 4.37
N VAL A 148 -19.35 -21.11 3.04
CA VAL A 148 -18.19 -21.33 2.16
C VAL A 148 -16.92 -20.83 2.83
N THR A 149 -16.04 -21.77 3.16
CA THR A 149 -14.78 -21.49 3.85
C THR A 149 -13.97 -20.50 3.01
N HIS A 150 -13.72 -19.31 3.53
CA HIS A 150 -13.02 -18.25 2.79
C HIS A 150 -12.09 -17.44 3.68
N TRP A 151 -11.06 -16.87 3.05
CA TRP A 151 -10.14 -15.97 3.72
C TRP A 151 -10.75 -14.59 3.88
N ARG A 152 -10.94 -14.15 5.11
CA ARG A 152 -11.17 -12.74 5.40
C ARG A 152 -9.83 -12.01 5.37
N ARG A 153 -9.77 -10.97 4.54
CA ARG A 153 -8.55 -10.15 4.40
C ARG A 153 -8.19 -9.47 5.71
N GLY A 154 -6.89 -9.43 6.00
CA GLY A 154 -6.36 -8.62 7.09
C GLY A 154 -6.53 -7.13 6.77
N HIS A 155 -6.67 -6.31 7.82
CA HIS A 155 -6.83 -4.87 7.69
C HIS A 155 -6.32 -4.14 8.93
N TRP A 156 -5.92 -2.89 8.74
CA TRP A 156 -5.64 -1.99 9.85
C TRP A 156 -6.94 -1.57 10.52
N ARG A 157 -6.97 -1.68 11.84
CA ARG A 157 -8.10 -1.26 12.66
C ARG A 157 -7.61 -0.27 13.71
N ASN A 158 -8.27 0.87 13.77
CA ASN A 158 -8.07 1.83 14.85
C ASN A 158 -8.90 1.41 16.08
N GLN A 159 -8.27 0.70 17.03
CA GLN A 159 -8.93 0.11 18.18
C GLN A 159 -8.96 1.06 19.37
N ALA A 160 -10.16 1.25 19.94
CA ALA A 160 -10.32 2.00 21.19
C ALA A 160 -9.71 1.23 22.38
N HIS A 161 -9.04 1.93 23.29
CA HIS A 161 -8.47 1.36 24.51
C HIS A 161 -8.37 2.41 25.63
N GLY A 162 -7.85 2.01 26.79
CA GLY A 162 -7.70 2.89 27.96
C GLY A 162 -9.00 3.13 28.73
N PRO A 163 -8.94 3.89 29.85
CA PRO A 163 -10.09 4.20 30.68
C PRO A 163 -11.20 4.88 29.86
N GLY A 164 -12.41 4.33 29.93
CA GLY A 164 -13.56 4.84 29.17
C GLY A 164 -13.42 4.75 27.64
N ARG A 165 -12.48 3.94 27.10
CA ARG A 165 -12.19 3.84 25.66
C ARG A 165 -11.74 5.18 25.04
N SER A 166 -11.14 6.05 25.85
CA SER A 166 -10.69 7.39 25.47
C SER A 166 -9.49 7.41 24.52
N LEU A 167 -8.67 6.35 24.52
CA LEU A 167 -7.45 6.26 23.72
C LEU A 167 -7.65 5.38 22.46
N ARG A 168 -6.78 5.55 21.47
CA ARG A 168 -6.83 4.87 20.18
C ARG A 168 -5.48 4.25 19.83
N LYS A 169 -5.46 3.00 19.39
CA LYS A 169 -4.26 2.30 18.93
C LYS A 169 -4.50 1.69 17.55
N LEU A 170 -3.56 1.86 16.64
CA LEU A 170 -3.61 1.24 15.32
C LEU A 170 -3.09 -0.20 15.44
N ILE A 171 -3.93 -1.19 15.13
CA ILE A 171 -3.55 -2.60 15.13
C ILE A 171 -3.79 -3.22 13.76
N TRP A 172 -2.95 -4.17 13.37
CA TRP A 172 -3.23 -5.03 12.22
C TRP A 172 -4.08 -6.20 12.68
N VAL A 173 -5.26 -6.34 12.09
CA VAL A 173 -6.06 -7.55 12.23
C VAL A 173 -5.55 -8.54 11.19
N MET A 174 -4.93 -9.62 11.64
CA MET A 174 -4.39 -10.65 10.75
C MET A 174 -5.49 -11.27 9.88
N PRO A 175 -5.18 -11.69 8.64
CA PRO A 175 -6.10 -12.48 7.83
C PRO A 175 -6.53 -13.74 8.57
N MET A 176 -7.82 -14.04 8.58
CA MET A 176 -8.38 -15.22 9.26
C MET A 176 -9.22 -16.04 8.29
N LEU A 177 -9.20 -17.36 8.46
CA LEU A 177 -10.10 -18.25 7.74
C LEU A 177 -11.45 -18.24 8.45
N VAL A 178 -12.51 -17.96 7.69
CA VAL A 178 -13.90 -17.93 8.18
C VAL A 178 -14.62 -19.14 7.63
N GLY A 179 -15.48 -19.76 8.44
CA GLY A 179 -16.23 -20.97 8.04
C GLY A 179 -15.40 -22.25 8.09
N HIS A 180 -14.22 -22.23 8.73
CA HIS A 180 -13.50 -23.45 9.08
C HIS A 180 -14.04 -23.96 10.41
N ASN A 181 -14.83 -25.03 10.37
CA ASN A 181 -15.28 -25.70 11.58
C ASN A 181 -14.12 -26.57 12.07
N GLN A 182 -13.33 -26.07 13.02
CA GLN A 182 -12.45 -26.95 13.79
C GLN A 182 -13.38 -27.74 14.70
N SER A 183 -13.64 -29.00 14.37
CA SER A 183 -14.49 -29.92 15.15
C SER A 183 -13.98 -30.19 16.58
N ASN A 184 -12.94 -29.49 17.05
CA ASN A 184 -12.28 -29.69 18.33
C ASN A 184 -12.08 -28.41 19.17
N GLU A 185 -12.66 -27.25 18.81
CA GLU A 185 -12.77 -26.13 19.75
C GLU A 185 -14.13 -26.20 20.47
N PRO A 186 -14.18 -26.10 21.80
CA PRO A 186 -15.44 -26.13 22.53
C PRO A 186 -16.30 -24.95 22.08
N GLU A 187 -17.58 -25.22 21.81
CA GLU A 187 -18.59 -24.21 21.52
C GLU A 187 -18.42 -23.04 22.47
N SER A 188 -18.47 -21.82 21.94
CA SER A 188 -18.45 -20.60 22.74
C SER A 188 -19.68 -20.59 23.66
N GLY A 189 -19.52 -21.20 24.83
CA GLY A 189 -20.48 -21.26 25.91
C GLY A 189 -19.91 -20.54 27.12
N HIS A 190 -20.74 -19.75 27.78
CA HIS A 190 -20.38 -19.12 29.05
C HIS A 190 -20.31 -20.20 30.14
N LEU A 191 -19.12 -20.39 30.73
CA LEU A 191 -18.94 -21.24 31.90
C LEU A 191 -19.57 -20.54 33.12
N TYR A 192 -20.69 -21.05 33.62
CA TYR A 192 -21.27 -20.65 34.90
C TYR A 192 -20.84 -21.66 35.97
N ARG A 193 -20.19 -21.16 37.02
CA ARG A 193 -19.93 -21.95 38.23
C ARG A 193 -21.18 -21.91 39.10
N VAL A 194 -21.90 -23.01 39.17
CA VAL A 194 -23.01 -23.19 40.13
C VAL A 194 -22.41 -23.76 41.41
N SER A 195 -22.48 -22.99 42.49
CA SER A 195 -22.25 -23.52 43.84
C SER A 195 -23.54 -24.20 44.31
N PRO A 196 -23.50 -25.39 44.93
CA PRO A 196 -24.69 -25.96 45.54
C PRO A 196 -25.13 -25.06 46.69
N GLU A 197 -26.43 -24.80 46.78
CA GLU A 197 -27.05 -24.07 47.89
C GLU A 197 -26.75 -24.80 49.20
N GLU A 198 -26.15 -24.08 50.15
CA GLU A 198 -25.92 -24.56 51.51
C GLU A 198 -27.30 -24.87 52.14
N SER A 199 -27.55 -26.15 52.41
CA SER A 199 -28.64 -26.62 53.28
C SER A 199 -28.17 -26.69 54.71
#